data_AF-A0A932DH83-F1
#
_entry.id   AF-A0A932DH83-F1
#
_cell.length_a   1.000
_cell.length_b   1.000
_cell.length_c   1.000
_cell.angle_alpha   90.00
_cell.angle_beta   90.00
_cell.angle_gamma   90.00
#
_symmetry.space_group_name_H-M   'P 1'
#
loop_
_entity.id
_entity.type
_entity.pdbx_description
1 polymer ?
#
loop_
_entity_poly.entity_id
_entity_poly.type
_entity_poly.pdbx_seq_one_letter_code
_entity_poly.pdbx_strand_id
1 'polypeptide(L)'
;MTVVSPRVGAVVLAAGPSTRMGRPKLLLMYQGVPLLRRAVDAAVGAGCIDVIVVLGANADQYRSILNGTPARIVLNQHYAEGMAGSIQLG
;
A
#
# COMPACT_ATOMS: atom_id res chain seq x y z
N MET A 1 -7.30 -30.20 -19.85
CA MET A 1 -7.29 -28.76 -20.19
C MET A 1 -6.75 -27.99 -19.00
N THR A 2 -5.58 -27.38 -19.14
CA THR A 2 -5.02 -26.52 -18.08
C THR A 2 -5.61 -25.13 -18.28
N VAL A 3 -6.43 -24.68 -17.33
CA VAL A 3 -6.92 -23.29 -17.33
C VAL A 3 -5.77 -22.41 -16.89
N VAL A 4 -5.31 -21.51 -17.76
CA VAL A 4 -4.33 -20.49 -17.39
C VAL A 4 -5.09 -19.34 -16.74
N SER A 5 -4.97 -19.20 -15.42
CA SER A 5 -5.51 -18.05 -14.70
C SER A 5 -4.70 -16.80 -15.02
N PRO A 6 -5.34 -15.62 -15.18
CA PRO A 6 -4.62 -14.38 -15.41
C PRO A 6 -3.72 -14.05 -14.22
N ARG A 7 -2.53 -13.51 -14.51
CA ARG A 7 -1.62 -13.00 -13.48
C ARG A 7 -2.11 -11.63 -13.04
N VAL A 8 -2.53 -11.50 -11.79
CA VAL A 8 -3.06 -10.26 -11.23
C VAL A 8 -2.06 -9.67 -10.24
N GLY A 9 -1.73 -8.39 -10.43
CA GLY A 9 -0.99 -7.57 -9.47
C GLY A 9 -1.89 -6.54 -8.79
N ALA A 10 -1.42 -5.96 -7.69
CA ALA A 10 -2.12 -4.91 -6.97
C ALA A 10 -1.17 -3.77 -6.59
N VAL A 11 -1.64 -2.53 -6.74
CA VAL A 11 -0.93 -1.34 -6.30
C VAL A 11 -1.72 -0.68 -5.16
N VAL A 12 -1.12 -0.59 -3.98
CA VAL A 12 -1.68 0.06 -2.80
C VAL A 12 -1.06 1.45 -2.67
N LEU A 13 -1.84 2.48 -3.00
CA LEU A 13 -1.41 3.86 -2.93
C LEU A 13 -1.51 4.39 -1.48
N ALA A 14 -0.36 4.49 -0.81
CA ALA A 14 -0.24 4.84 0.59
C ALA A 14 0.65 6.07 0.85
N ALA A 15 0.97 6.83 -0.19
CA ALA A 15 1.89 7.97 -0.12
C ALA A 15 1.29 9.25 0.49
N GLY A 16 -0.05 9.33 0.57
CA GLY A 16 -0.77 10.55 0.93
C GLY A 16 -0.53 11.03 2.37
N PRO A 17 -0.46 12.37 2.60
CA PRO A 17 -0.13 12.95 3.90
C PRO A 17 -1.27 12.92 4.93
N SER A 18 -2.50 12.59 4.53
CA SER A 18 -3.68 12.59 5.41
C SER A 18 -4.02 13.95 6.06
N THR A 19 -3.68 15.07 5.39
CA THR A 19 -3.83 16.44 5.92
C THR A 19 -5.23 16.76 6.43
N ARG A 20 -6.29 16.41 5.68
CA ARG A 20 -7.69 16.63 6.12
C ARG A 20 -8.03 15.92 7.43
N MET A 21 -7.37 14.79 7.71
CA MET A 21 -7.61 14.03 8.94
C MET A 21 -6.70 14.45 10.09
N GLY A 22 -5.69 15.30 9.84
CA GLY A 22 -4.74 15.82 10.82
C GLY A 22 -3.77 14.78 11.41
N ARG A 23 -3.91 13.50 11.05
CA ARG A 23 -3.06 12.39 11.52
C ARG A 23 -2.93 11.31 10.43
N PRO A 24 -1.86 10.49 10.44
CA PRO A 24 -1.63 9.49 9.40
C PRO A 24 -2.75 8.44 9.36
N LYS A 25 -3.61 8.50 8.33
CA LYS A 25 -4.83 7.68 8.27
C LYS A 25 -4.56 6.20 8.31
N LEU A 26 -3.50 5.77 7.66
CA LEU A 26 -3.25 4.35 7.46
C LEU A 26 -2.64 3.67 8.71
N LEU A 27 -2.32 4.44 9.76
CA LEU A 27 -1.98 3.91 11.09
C LEU A 27 -3.20 3.63 11.97
N LEU A 28 -4.38 4.14 11.60
CA LEU A 28 -5.57 3.91 12.41
C LEU A 28 -5.84 2.41 12.52
N MET A 29 -6.18 1.97 13.73
CA MET A 29 -6.49 0.57 14.01
C MET A 29 -7.96 0.31 13.71
N TYR A 30 -8.24 -0.75 12.98
CA TYR A 30 -9.59 -1.27 12.80
C TYR A 30 -9.58 -2.77 13.11
N GLN A 31 -10.35 -3.16 14.13
CA GLN A 31 -10.36 -4.52 14.68
C GLN A 31 -8.94 -5.03 15.03
N GLY A 32 -8.13 -4.17 15.64
CA GLY A 32 -6.76 -4.52 16.06
C GLY A 32 -5.70 -4.53 14.97
N VAL A 33 -6.03 -4.20 13.71
CA VAL A 33 -5.08 -4.17 12.58
C VAL A 33 -4.99 -2.76 11.99
N PRO A 34 -3.78 -2.23 11.73
CA PRO A 34 -3.64 -0.96 11.03
C PRO A 34 -4.29 -0.98 9.64
N LEU A 35 -4.95 0.10 9.24
CA LEU A 35 -5.63 0.17 7.94
C LEU A 35 -4.69 -0.14 6.75
N LEU A 36 -3.42 0.29 6.81
CA LEU A 36 -2.43 -0.07 5.78
C LEU A 36 -2.24 -1.57 5.67
N ARG A 37 -1.96 -2.22 6.81
CA ARG A 37 -1.71 -3.66 6.88
C ARG A 37 -2.91 -4.44 6.37
N ARG A 38 -4.12 -4.05 6.78
CA ARG A 38 -5.36 -4.67 6.33
C ARG A 38 -5.55 -4.62 4.81
N ALA A 39 -5.22 -3.49 4.17
CA ALA A 39 -5.31 -3.35 2.71
C ALA A 39 -4.31 -4.26 1.98
N VAL A 40 -3.07 -4.34 2.48
CA VAL A 40 -2.03 -5.20 1.90
C VAL A 40 -2.36 -6.67 2.10
N ASP A 41 -2.77 -7.08 3.29
CA ASP A 41 -3.16 -8.46 3.58
C ASP A 41 -4.38 -8.88 2.73
N ALA A 42 -5.31 -7.98 2.46
CA ALA A 42 -6.44 -8.25 1.56
C ALA A 42 -5.98 -8.49 0.11
N ALA A 43 -5.05 -7.69 -0.41
CA ALA A 43 -4.50 -7.88 -1.75
C ALA A 43 -3.73 -9.21 -1.89
N VAL A 44 -2.91 -9.52 -0.89
CA VAL A 44 -2.17 -10.80 -0.81
C VAL A 44 -3.14 -11.98 -0.70
N GLY A 45 -4.12 -11.90 0.20
CA GLY A 45 -5.12 -12.94 0.41
C GLY A 45 -6.04 -13.17 -0.79
N ALA A 46 -6.21 -12.16 -1.66
CA ALA A 46 -6.91 -12.28 -2.93
C ALA A 46 -6.11 -13.01 -4.02
N GLY A 47 -4.86 -13.41 -3.74
CA GLY A 47 -3.99 -14.12 -4.69
C GLY A 47 -3.26 -13.21 -5.66
N CYS A 48 -3.14 -11.91 -5.37
CA CYS A 48 -2.32 -11.01 -6.18
C CYS A 48 -0.85 -11.41 -6.05
N ILE A 49 -0.21 -11.72 -7.18
CA ILE A 49 1.15 -12.27 -7.20
C ILE A 49 2.25 -11.20 -7.08
N ASP A 50 1.90 -9.94 -7.31
CA ASP A 50 2.79 -8.80 -7.16
C ASP A 50 2.01 -7.65 -6.49
N VAL A 51 2.29 -7.44 -5.20
CA VAL A 51 1.66 -6.38 -4.40
C VAL A 51 2.68 -5.30 -4.17
N ILE A 52 2.45 -4.12 -4.76
CA ILE A 52 3.31 -2.96 -4.65
C ILE A 52 2.64 -1.95 -3.72
N VAL A 53 3.38 -1.44 -2.75
CA VAL A 53 2.91 -0.40 -1.84
C VAL A 53 3.73 0.86 -2.08
N VAL A 54 3.06 1.91 -2.53
CA VAL A 54 3.70 3.19 -2.80
C VAL A 54 3.58 4.08 -1.56
N LEU A 55 4.71 4.40 -0.94
CA LEU A 55 4.82 5.23 0.27
C LEU A 55 5.27 6.65 -0.07
N GLY A 56 5.17 7.55 0.92
CA GLY A 56 5.47 8.98 0.79
C GLY A 56 5.56 9.63 2.16
N ALA A 57 4.63 10.53 2.50
CA ALA A 57 4.67 11.40 3.68
C ALA A 57 5.00 10.73 5.03
N ASN A 58 4.60 9.48 5.26
CA ASN A 58 4.80 8.75 6.52
C ASN A 58 5.53 7.41 6.30
N ALA A 59 6.46 7.36 5.34
CA ALA A 59 7.06 6.12 4.86
C ALA A 59 7.68 5.25 5.95
N ASP A 60 8.42 5.81 6.90
CA ASP A 60 9.14 5.03 7.92
C ASP A 60 8.19 4.33 8.90
N GLN A 61 7.12 5.01 9.31
CA GLN A 61 6.08 4.43 10.16
C GLN A 61 5.33 3.31 9.41
N TYR A 62 5.05 3.53 8.13
CA TYR A 62 4.38 2.56 7.27
C TYR A 62 5.23 1.33 6.95
N ARG A 63 6.55 1.49 6.74
CA ARG A 63 7.49 0.36 6.55
C ARG A 63 7.40 -0.63 7.71
N SER A 64 7.44 -0.12 8.94
CA SER A 64 7.39 -0.96 10.14
C SER A 64 6.12 -1.81 10.23
N ILE A 65 4.98 -1.27 9.79
CA ILE A 65 3.68 -1.96 9.77
C ILE A 65 3.60 -3.07 8.72
N LEU A 66 4.35 -2.91 7.63
CA LEU A 66 4.38 -3.84 6.50
C LEU A 66 5.42 -4.95 6.65
N ASN A 67 6.22 -4.93 7.72
CA ASN A 67 7.17 -5.99 8.03
C ASN A 67 6.46 -7.36 8.07
N GLY A 68 7.05 -8.34 7.39
CA GLY A 68 6.52 -9.69 7.27
C GLY A 68 5.44 -9.89 6.20
N THR A 69 5.06 -8.84 5.46
CA THR A 69 4.24 -8.99 4.24
C THR A 69 5.14 -9.27 3.03
N PRO A 70 4.65 -9.96 1.98
CA PRO A 70 5.40 -10.17 0.74
C PRO A 70 5.42 -8.93 -0.18
N ALA A 71 4.84 -7.81 0.26
CA ALA A 71 4.65 -6.65 -0.59
C ALA A 71 5.97 -5.89 -0.83
N ARG A 72 6.16 -5.42 -2.07
CA ARG A 72 7.30 -4.58 -2.44
C ARG A 72 6.98 -3.12 -2.15
N ILE A 73 7.92 -2.43 -1.52
CA ILE A 73 7.74 -1.01 -1.15
C ILE A 73 8.44 -0.13 -2.18
N VAL A 74 7.71 0.84 -2.71
CA VAL A 74 8.23 1.92 -3.57
C VAL A 74 8.03 3.25 -2.86
N LEU A 75 9.00 4.16 -2.95
CA LEU A 75 8.91 5.49 -2.34
C LEU A 75 8.64 6.54 -3.42
N ASN A 76 7.53 7.27 -3.28
CA ASN A 76 7.26 8.48 -4.05
C ASN A 76 7.73 9.70 -3.23
N GLN A 77 8.87 10.28 -3.60
CA GLN A 77 9.37 11.51 -2.98
C GLN A 77 8.53 12.75 -3.35
N HIS A 78 7.83 12.71 -4.48
CA HIS A 78 6.98 13.79 -4.99
C HIS A 78 5.50 13.60 -4.63
N TYR A 79 5.20 12.93 -3.51
CA TYR A 79 3.82 12.63 -3.09
C TYR A 79 2.94 13.88 -2.94
N ALA A 80 3.54 15.05 -2.73
CA ALA A 80 2.85 16.32 -2.58
C ALA A 80 2.21 16.83 -3.88
N GLU A 81 2.67 16.36 -5.05
CA GLU A 81 2.16 16.73 -6.37
C GLU A 81 0.85 16.00 -6.74
N GLY A 82 0.40 15.08 -5.86
CA GLY A 82 -0.84 14.35 -6.00
C GLY A 82 -0.66 12.87 -6.30
N MET A 83 -1.77 12.21 -6.66
CA MET A 83 -1.82 10.75 -6.78
C MET A 83 -1.15 10.22 -8.05
N ALA A 84 -1.11 11.00 -9.13
CA ALA A 84 -0.66 10.55 -10.45
C ALA A 84 0.76 9.96 -10.42
N GLY A 85 1.72 10.63 -9.77
CA GLY A 85 3.07 10.11 -9.63
C GLY A 85 3.14 8.80 -8.83
N SER A 86 2.22 8.60 -7.88
CA SER A 86 2.14 7.33 -7.14
C SER A 86 1.60 6.19 -8.01
N ILE A 87 0.66 6.49 -8.92
CA ILE A 87 0.16 5.51 -9.90
C ILE A 87 1.25 5.15 -10.90
N GLN A 88 2.05 6.12 -11.35
CA GLN A 88 3.14 5.87 -12.31
C GLN A 88 4.25 4.99 -11.73
N LEU A 89 4.53 5.11 -10.43
CA LEU A 89 5.59 4.38 -9.73
C LEU A 89 5.19 2.96 -9.31
N GLY A 90 3.89 2.67 -9.24
CA GLY A 90 3.35 1.38 -8.85
C GLY A 90 3.01 0.53 -10.06
#